data_AF-A0A4R4K8H4-F1
#
_entry.id   AF-A0A4R4K8H4-F1
#
_cell.length_a   1.000
_cell.length_b   1.000
_cell.length_c   1.000
_cell.angle_alpha   90.00
_cell.angle_beta   90.00
_cell.angle_gamma   90.00
#
_symmetry.space_group_name_H-M   'P 1'
#
loop_
_entity.id
_entity.type
_entity.pdbx_description
1 polymer ?
#
loop_
_entity_poly.entity_id
_entity_poly.type
_entity_poly.pdbx_seq_one_letter_code
_entity_poly.pdbx_strand_id
1 'polypeptide(L)'
;MALTKQYLKSKPVCKVTFSVPAEAATDSKEVALVGDFNEWNTNEATYLKKQKDGSYKAILELELGKEYQFRYLLDGQKWENDWAADKYVSAGVASEENSVVVV
;
A
#
# COMPACT_ATOMS: atom_id res chain seq x y z
N MET A 1 -9.21 -5.07 -2.25
CA MET A 1 -7.74 -4.97 -2.09
C MET A 1 -7.30 -6.02 -1.07
N ALA A 2 -6.01 -6.32 -0.98
CA ALA A 2 -5.53 -7.35 -0.05
C ALA A 2 -4.08 -7.09 0.40
N LEU A 3 -3.84 -7.29 1.69
CA LEU A 3 -2.52 -7.35 2.32
C LEU A 3 -2.20 -8.81 2.66
N THR A 4 -1.10 -9.33 2.11
CA THR A 4 -0.59 -10.67 2.48
C THR A 4 0.74 -10.52 3.20
N LYS A 5 0.83 -11.07 4.41
CA LYS A 5 2.01 -10.95 5.28
C LYS A 5 2.75 -12.27 5.36
N GLN A 6 4.05 -12.24 5.08
CA GLN A 6 4.95 -13.38 5.24
C GLN A 6 6.10 -13.02 6.18
N TYR A 7 6.01 -13.50 7.42
CA TYR A 7 7.03 -13.33 8.44
C TYR A 7 8.26 -14.17 8.14
N LEU A 8 9.43 -13.54 7.98
CA LEU A 8 10.67 -14.25 7.72
C LEU A 8 11.25 -14.78 9.04
N LYS A 9 11.49 -16.09 9.12
CA LYS A 9 12.09 -16.71 10.33
C LYS A 9 13.55 -16.29 10.55
N SER A 10 14.23 -15.89 9.49
CA SER A 10 15.69 -15.62 9.51
C SER A 10 16.03 -14.14 9.72
N LYS A 11 15.06 -13.23 9.66
CA LYS A 11 15.27 -11.77 9.74
C LYS A 11 14.10 -11.12 10.48
N PRO A 12 14.31 -10.02 11.21
CA PRO A 12 13.23 -9.29 11.90
C PRO A 12 12.42 -8.44 10.92
N VAL A 13 11.97 -9.02 9.81
CA VAL A 13 11.15 -8.36 8.79
C VAL A 13 9.99 -9.24 8.34
N CYS A 14 8.90 -8.60 7.95
CA CYS A 14 7.77 -9.22 7.28
C CYS A 14 7.72 -8.75 5.83
N LYS A 15 7.62 -9.71 4.92
CA LYS A 15 7.39 -9.45 3.52
C LYS A 15 5.90 -9.24 3.31
N VAL A 16 5.49 -8.00 3.10
CA VAL A 16 4.09 -7.62 2.87
C VAL A 16 3.85 -7.45 1.38
N THR A 17 2.87 -8.17 0.86
CA THR A 17 2.39 -8.01 -0.52
C THR A 17 1.13 -7.16 -0.51
N PHE A 18 1.20 -6.02 -1.20
CA PHE A 18 0.10 -5.09 -1.41
C PHE A 18 -0.56 -5.42 -2.76
N SER A 19 -1.87 -5.62 -2.77
CA SER A 19 -2.61 -6.00 -3.97
C SER A 19 -3.84 -5.11 -4.19
N VAL A 20 -3.88 -4.47 -5.36
CA VAL A 20 -5.03 -3.68 -5.83
C VAL A 20 -5.74 -4.46 -6.93
N PRO A 21 -7.03 -4.84 -6.78
CA PRO A 21 -7.78 -5.54 -7.80
C PRO A 21 -8.02 -4.62 -9.00
N ALA A 22 -8.20 -5.20 -10.19
CA ALA A 22 -8.44 -4.45 -11.42
C ALA A 22 -9.62 -3.46 -11.28
N GLU A 23 -10.67 -3.87 -10.57
CA GLU A 23 -11.89 -3.09 -10.32
C GLU A 23 -11.62 -1.77 -9.58
N ALA A 24 -10.67 -1.78 -8.63
CA ALA A 24 -10.31 -0.60 -7.86
C ALA A 24 -9.31 0.31 -8.60
N ALA A 25 -8.67 -0.20 -9.65
CA ALA A 25 -7.77 0.53 -10.54
C ALA A 25 -8.34 0.64 -11.96
N THR A 26 -9.68 0.60 -12.08
CA THR A 26 -10.36 0.72 -13.38
C THR A 26 -9.97 2.06 -14.00
N ASP A 27 -9.53 2.02 -15.26
CA ASP A 27 -8.99 3.15 -16.03
C ASP A 27 -7.59 3.66 -15.64
N SER A 28 -6.95 3.09 -14.62
CA SER A 28 -5.60 3.48 -14.26
C SER A 28 -4.52 2.78 -15.08
N LYS A 29 -3.52 3.58 -15.50
CA LYS A 29 -2.32 3.09 -16.20
C LYS A 29 -1.30 2.63 -15.17
N GLU A 30 -1.12 3.41 -14.11
CA GLU A 30 -0.16 3.16 -13.05
C GLU A 30 -0.79 3.29 -11.66
N VAL A 31 -0.30 2.45 -10.75
CA VAL A 31 -0.68 2.48 -9.33
C VAL A 31 0.62 2.54 -8.54
N ALA A 32 0.76 3.56 -7.72
CA ALA A 32 1.91 3.74 -6.85
C ALA A 32 1.50 3.56 -5.38
N LEU A 33 2.39 3.00 -4.57
CA LEU A 33 2.25 2.84 -3.13
C LEU A 33 3.12 3.89 -2.45
N VAL A 34 2.49 4.67 -1.57
CA VAL A 34 3.14 5.77 -0.83
C VAL A 34 2.73 5.67 0.63
N GLY A 35 3.65 5.90 1.56
CA GLY A 35 3.40 5.77 2.98
C GLY A 35 4.64 6.05 3.83
N ASP A 36 4.60 5.63 5.08
CA ASP A 36 5.67 5.90 6.06
C ASP A 36 7.03 5.32 5.62
N PHE A 37 7.04 4.20 4.89
CA PHE A 37 8.26 3.55 4.38
C PHE A 37 8.99 4.36 3.29
N ASN A 38 8.36 5.38 2.71
CA ASN A 38 8.99 6.30 1.77
C ASN A 38 8.72 7.77 2.13
N GLU A 39 8.47 8.04 3.41
CA GLU A 39 8.24 9.39 3.95
C GLU A 39 7.14 10.16 3.23
N TRP A 40 6.13 9.46 2.69
CA TRP A 40 5.06 10.04 1.88
C TRP A 40 5.54 10.78 0.61
N ASN A 41 6.76 10.52 0.15
CA ASN A 41 7.31 11.14 -1.04
C ASN A 41 6.77 10.47 -2.31
N THR A 42 5.95 11.18 -3.08
CA THR A 42 5.38 10.68 -4.33
C THR A 42 6.42 10.48 -5.43
N ASN A 43 7.58 11.16 -5.36
CA ASN A 43 8.67 10.95 -6.32
C ASN A 43 9.45 9.66 -6.05
N GLU A 44 9.40 9.15 -4.82
CA GLU A 44 10.03 7.90 -4.38
C GLU A 44 8.97 6.81 -4.16
N ALA A 45 7.83 6.92 -4.84
CA ALA A 45 6.74 5.98 -4.71
C ALA A 45 7.13 4.58 -5.21
N THR A 46 6.62 3.56 -4.54
CA THR A 46 6.79 2.17 -4.98
C THR A 46 5.71 1.84 -6.01
N TYR A 47 6.06 1.76 -7.29
CA TYR A 47 5.11 1.40 -8.34
C TYR A 47 4.71 -0.08 -8.28
N LEU A 48 3.40 -0.34 -8.26
CA LEU A 48 2.87 -1.70 -8.33
C LEU A 48 2.97 -2.22 -9.76
N LYS A 49 3.38 -3.48 -9.89
CA LYS A 49 3.43 -4.18 -11.17
C LYS A 49 2.03 -4.68 -11.54
N LYS A 50 1.57 -4.31 -12.74
CA LYS A 50 0.35 -4.85 -13.34
C LYS A 50 0.50 -6.35 -13.63
N GLN A 51 -0.50 -7.12 -13.23
CA GLN A 51 -0.61 -8.56 -13.40
C GLN A 51 -1.47 -8.89 -14.63
N LYS A 52 -1.44 -10.15 -15.08
CA LYS A 52 -2.19 -10.60 -16.28
C LYS A 52 -3.70 -10.54 -16.11
N ASP A 53 -4.19 -10.67 -14.89
CA ASP A 53 -5.60 -10.55 -14.51
C ASP A 53 -6.05 -9.08 -14.34
N GLY A 54 -5.16 -8.13 -14.63
CA GLY A 54 -5.42 -6.69 -14.49
C GLY A 54 -5.20 -6.15 -13.09
N SER A 55 -4.92 -6.99 -12.09
CA SER A 55 -4.58 -6.53 -10.73
C SER A 55 -3.20 -5.86 -10.71
N TYR A 56 -2.92 -5.10 -9.66
CA TYR A 56 -1.61 -4.49 -9.40
C TYR A 56 -1.03 -5.07 -8.12
N LYS A 57 0.29 -5.34 -8.09
CA LYS A 57 0.98 -5.87 -6.91
C LYS A 57 2.33 -5.22 -6.65
N ALA A 58 2.62 -4.93 -5.39
CA ALA A 58 3.95 -4.56 -4.89
C ALA A 58 4.28 -5.39 -3.65
N ILE A 59 5.57 -5.51 -3.36
CA ILE A 59 6.05 -6.25 -2.20
C ILE A 59 7.09 -5.39 -1.49
N LEU A 60 6.90 -5.18 -0.20
CA LEU A 60 7.87 -4.49 0.66
C LEU A 60 8.28 -5.40 1.83
N GLU A 61 9.52 -5.27 2.26
CA GLU A 61 9.99 -5.84 3.52
C GLU A 61 9.88 -4.76 4.59
N LEU A 62 8.99 -4.97 5.55
CA LEU A 62 8.73 -4.03 6.65
C LEU A 62 9.23 -4.62 7.97
N GLU A 63 9.68 -3.79 8.89
CA GLU A 63 10.19 -4.24 10.19
C GLU A 63 9.04 -4.74 11.09
N LEU A 64 9.32 -5.76 11.90
CA LEU A 64 8.33 -6.33 12.82
C LEU A 64 8.03 -5.39 14.01
N GLY A 65 6.81 -5.48 14.52
CA GLY A 65 6.36 -4.74 15.70
C GLY A 65 6.05 -3.28 15.43
N LYS A 66 5.84 -2.90 14.16
CA LYS A 66 5.57 -1.53 13.72
C LYS A 66 4.26 -1.45 12.95
N GLU A 67 3.71 -0.25 12.93
CA GLU A 67 2.55 0.11 12.12
C GLU A 67 3.01 1.13 11.09
N TYR A 68 2.56 0.96 9.85
CA TYR A 68 2.90 1.86 8.76
C TYR A 68 1.61 2.36 8.12
N GLN A 69 1.46 3.67 8.04
CA GLN A 69 0.40 4.31 7.28
C GLN A 69 0.77 4.35 5.79
N PHE A 70 -0.22 4.16 4.92
CA PHE A 70 -0.03 4.18 3.47
C PHE A 70 -1.33 4.51 2.73
N ARG A 71 -1.19 4.89 1.45
CA ARG A 71 -2.27 5.01 0.46
C ARG A 71 -1.76 4.60 -0.92
N TYR A 72 -2.68 4.30 -1.82
CA TYR A 72 -2.40 4.11 -3.24
C TYR A 72 -2.61 5.42 -4.00
N LEU A 73 -1.67 5.77 -4.88
CA LEU A 73 -1.76 6.90 -5.80
C LEU A 73 -1.94 6.38 -7.22
N LEU A 74 -3.14 6.54 -7.77
CA LEU A 74 -3.50 6.14 -9.12
C LEU A 74 -3.20 7.28 -10.09
N ASP A 75 -2.41 6.99 -11.12
CA ASP A 75 -1.98 7.91 -12.19
C ASP A 75 -1.43 9.26 -11.70
N GLY A 76 -0.85 9.27 -10.49
CA GLY A 76 -0.32 10.50 -9.87
C GLY A 76 -1.39 11.50 -9.42
N GLN A 77 -2.68 11.16 -9.47
CA GLN A 77 -3.78 12.12 -9.29
C GLN A 77 -4.79 11.71 -8.23
N LYS A 78 -5.12 10.41 -8.12
CA LYS A 78 -6.17 9.93 -7.23
C LYS A 78 -5.58 9.13 -6.08
N TRP A 79 -5.92 9.52 -4.86
CA TRP A 79 -5.56 8.78 -3.66
C TRP A 79 -6.67 7.80 -3.27
N GLU A 80 -6.30 6.54 -3.00
CA GLU A 80 -7.22 5.47 -2.67
C GLU A 80 -6.70 4.69 -1.45
N ASN A 81 -7.61 4.36 -0.53
CA ASN A 81 -7.29 3.55 0.65
C ASN A 81 -7.42 2.06 0.35
N ASP A 82 -6.66 1.24 1.07
CA ASP A 82 -6.84 -0.21 1.05
C ASP A 82 -8.08 -0.60 1.85
N TRP A 83 -9.12 -1.09 1.16
CA TRP A 83 -10.39 -1.48 1.81
C TRP A 83 -10.24 -2.70 2.74
N ALA A 84 -9.09 -3.37 2.69
CA ALA A 84 -8.72 -4.49 3.55
C ALA A 84 -7.46 -4.16 4.39
N ALA A 85 -7.20 -2.87 4.66
CA ALA A 85 -6.17 -2.45 5.61
C ALA A 85 -6.43 -3.03 7.01
N ASP A 86 -5.37 -3.20 7.80
CA ASP A 86 -5.52 -3.67 9.19
C ASP A 86 -6.26 -2.64 10.06
N LYS A 87 -6.00 -1.35 9.80
CA LYS A 87 -6.66 -0.22 10.48
C LYS A 87 -6.79 0.98 9.54
N TYR A 88 -7.55 1.96 9.98
CA TYR A 88 -7.58 3.30 9.40
C TYR A 88 -7.32 4.32 10.51
N VAL A 89 -6.57 5.37 10.19
CA VAL A 89 -6.26 6.46 11.11
C VAL A 89 -6.49 7.79 10.42
N SER A 90 -6.94 8.81 11.17
CA SER A 90 -7.12 10.15 10.59
C SER A 90 -5.82 10.66 9.99
N ALA A 91 -5.89 11.18 8.77
CA ALA A 91 -4.76 11.80 8.08
C ALA A 91 -4.40 13.19 8.65
N GLY A 92 -5.10 13.65 9.71
CA GLY A 92 -4.87 14.96 10.34
C GLY A 92 -5.46 16.14 9.56
N VAL A 93 -6.09 15.90 8.41
CA VAL A 93 -6.74 16.91 7.58
C VAL A 93 -8.19 16.49 7.31
N ALA A 94 -9.12 17.38 7.64
CA ALA A 94 -10.55 17.19 7.44
C ALA A 94 -11.05 15.81 7.93
N SER A 95 -11.79 15.11 7.08
CA SER A 95 -12.32 13.76 7.32
C SER A 95 -11.57 12.70 6.51
N GLU A 96 -10.32 12.96 6.14
CA GLU A 96 -9.49 11.98 5.43
C GLU A 96 -8.83 11.00 6.39
N GLU A 97 -8.66 9.77 5.91
CA GLU A 97 -8.03 8.67 6.65
C GLU A 97 -6.93 8.05 5.81
N ASN A 98 -5.91 7.52 6.48
CA ASN A 98 -4.85 6.71 5.90
C ASN A 98 -5.10 5.24 6.22
N SER A 99 -4.71 4.36 5.30
CA SER A 99 -4.69 2.92 5.54
C SER A 99 -3.50 2.57 6.42
N VAL A 100 -3.63 1.58 7.31
CA VAL A 100 -2.52 1.11 8.15
C VAL A 100 -2.28 -0.36 7.93
N VAL A 101 -1.00 -0.72 7.77
CA VAL A 101 -0.53 -2.11 7.87
C VAL A 101 0.20 -2.30 9.19
N VAL A 102 -0.23 -3.30 9.96
CA VAL A 102 0.39 -3.71 11.22
C VAL A 102 1.28 -4.91 10.95
N VAL A 103 2.56 -4.79 11.27
CA VAL A 103 3.56 -5.80 10.93
C VAL A 103 3.99 -6.57 12.17
#